data_AF-A0A542YP03-F1
#
_entry.id   AF-A0A542YP03-F1
#
_cell.length_a   1.000
_cell.length_b   1.000
_cell.length_c   1.000
_cell.angle_alpha   90.00
_cell.angle_beta   90.00
_cell.angle_gamma   90.00
#
_symmetry.space_group_name_H-M   'P 1'
#
loop_
_entity.id
_entity.type
_entity.pdbx_description
1 polymer ?
#
loop_
_entity_poly.entity_id
_entity_poly.type
_entity_poly.pdbx_seq_one_letter_code
_entity_poly.pdbx_strand_id
1 'polypeptide(L)'
;MITVELRSTHHRFTEVVTTLEVRDDGTHRVTGSRSALDLGESMVAFPGPRIISFYDDPWLWARALPHNLTSPYLHAVIVQESPRTVQSSASAAG
;
A
#
# COMPACT_ATOMS: atom_id res chain seq x y z
N MET A 1 3.33 0.54 -10.75
CA MET A 1 2.46 1.45 -9.96
C MET A 1 1.45 0.61 -9.19
N ILE A 2 1.14 0.97 -7.95
CA ILE A 2 0.06 0.36 -7.16
C ILE A 2 -0.80 1.48 -6.57
N THR A 3 -2.11 1.34 -6.67
CA THR A 3 -3.09 2.29 -6.11
C THR A 3 -3.98 1.53 -5.12
N VAL A 4 -4.00 2.01 -3.89
CA VAL A 4 -4.77 1.45 -2.78
C VAL A 4 -5.78 2.48 -2.31
N GLU A 5 -7.04 2.08 -2.24
CA GLU A 5 -8.09 2.85 -1.60
C GLU A 5 -8.31 2.37 -0.17
N LEU A 6 -8.26 3.29 0.77
CA LEU A 6 -8.80 3.10 2.11
C LEU A 6 -10.27 3.44 2.07
N ARG A 7 -11.09 2.45 2.43
CA ARG A 7 -12.54 2.56 2.42
C ARG A 7 -13.08 2.42 3.82
N SER A 8 -13.85 3.42 4.25
CA SER A 8 -14.60 3.36 5.50
C SER A 8 -15.95 2.70 5.25
N THR A 9 -16.37 1.82 6.15
CA THR A 9 -17.71 1.23 6.14
C THR A 9 -18.48 1.70 7.36
N HIS A 10 -19.48 2.56 7.14
CA HIS A 10 -20.39 3.02 8.18
C HIS A 10 -21.79 2.51 7.90
N HIS A 11 -22.27 1.58 8.75
CA HIS A 11 -23.62 1.03 8.90
C HIS A 11 -24.46 0.62 7.66
N ARG A 12 -24.39 1.32 6.52
CA ARG A 12 -25.07 1.04 5.24
C ARG A 12 -24.34 1.53 3.99
N PHE A 13 -23.21 2.22 4.11
CA PHE A 13 -22.43 2.70 2.96
C PHE A 13 -20.94 2.48 3.15
N THR A 14 -20.26 2.27 2.02
CA THR A 14 -18.80 2.23 1.94
C THR A 14 -18.35 3.45 1.16
N GLU A 15 -17.46 4.25 1.74
CA GLU A 15 -16.91 5.45 1.11
C GLU A 15 -15.38 5.37 1.02
N VAL A 16 -14.82 5.89 -0.07
CA VAL A 16 -13.37 6.05 -0.21
C VAL A 16 -12.95 7.25 0.63
N VAL A 17 -12.25 7.00 1.73
CA VAL A 17 -11.77 8.08 2.61
C VAL A 17 -10.40 8.60 2.16
N THR A 18 -9.59 7.74 1.56
CA THR A 18 -8.23 8.08 1.09
C THR A 18 -7.78 7.14 -0.01
N THR A 19 -6.97 7.65 -0.92
CA THR A 19 -6.28 6.90 -1.96
C THR A 19 -4.79 7.11 -1.82
N LEU A 20 -4.05 6.02 -1.78
CA LEU A 20 -2.59 5.96 -1.85
C LEU A 20 -2.18 5.47 -3.23
N GLU A 21 -1.40 6.25 -3.95
CA GLU A 21 -0.73 5.86 -5.18
C GLU A 21 0.77 5.71 -4.88
N VAL A 22 1.35 4.56 -5.19
CA VAL A 22 2.80 4.32 -5.12
C VAL A 22 3.31 4.01 -6.53
N ARG A 23 4.28 4.79 -6.99
CA ARG A 23 4.92 4.65 -8.30
C ARG A 23 6.05 3.62 -8.26
N ASP A 24 6.60 3.30 -9.43
CA ASP A 24 7.66 2.29 -9.55
C ASP A 24 9.01 2.76 -8.97
N ASP A 25 9.25 4.07 -9.02
CA ASP A 25 10.37 4.80 -8.42
C ASP A 25 10.29 4.92 -6.89
N GLY A 26 9.24 4.39 -6.27
CA GLY A 26 9.00 4.46 -4.82
C GLY A 26 8.42 5.79 -4.35
N THR A 27 8.22 6.77 -5.24
CA THR A 27 7.46 7.97 -4.89
C THR A 27 6.00 7.62 -4.67
N HIS A 28 5.33 8.38 -3.80
CA HIS A 28 3.95 8.14 -3.47
C HIS A 28 3.15 9.44 -3.41
N ARG A 29 1.85 9.29 -3.58
CA ARG A 29 0.88 10.38 -3.47
C ARG A 29 -0.30 9.89 -2.65
N VAL A 30 -0.72 10.72 -1.71
CA VAL A 30 -1.93 10.49 -0.92
C VAL A 30 -2.95 11.56 -1.27
N THR A 31 -4.17 11.14 -1.59
CA THR A 31 -5.31 12.02 -1.89
C THR A 31 -6.51 11.63 -1.05
N GLY A 32 -7.26 12.59 -0.51
CA GLY A 32 -8.41 12.34 0.37
C GLY A 32 -8.27 12.97 1.75
N SER A 33 -9.04 12.48 2.72
CA SER A 33 -9.02 12.97 4.10
C SER A 33 -7.73 12.55 4.81
N ARG A 34 -6.83 13.50 5.06
CA ARG A 34 -5.51 13.26 5.69
C ARG A 34 -5.61 12.54 7.05
N SER A 35 -6.73 12.69 7.76
CA SER A 35 -6.95 12.11 9.09
C SER A 35 -7.04 10.58 9.10
N ALA A 36 -7.31 9.93 7.96
CA ALA A 36 -7.40 8.47 7.87
C ALA A 36 -6.02 7.80 7.71
N LEU A 37 -4.99 8.56 7.34
CA LEU A 37 -3.66 8.04 7.04
C LEU A 37 -2.67 8.21 8.21
N ASP A 38 -3.18 8.24 9.45
CA ASP A 38 -2.38 7.98 10.66
C ASP A 38 -2.36 6.47 10.99
N LEU A 39 -2.74 5.64 10.01
CA LEU A 39 -2.50 4.21 9.97
C LEU A 39 -0.99 3.99 9.84
N GLY A 40 -0.30 4.14 10.96
CA GLY A 40 1.13 3.95 11.16
C GLY A 40 1.93 3.82 9.86
N GLU A 41 2.65 4.88 9.51
CA GLU A 41 3.86 4.80 8.66
C GLU A 41 4.85 3.69 9.15
N SER A 42 4.59 3.16 10.34
CA SER A 42 5.27 2.10 11.06
C SER A 42 4.72 0.70 10.70
N MET A 43 5.27 0.12 9.64
CA MET A 43 5.45 -1.34 9.50
C MET A 43 4.23 -2.24 9.24
N VAL A 44 4.44 -3.21 8.34
CA VAL A 44 3.44 -4.22 7.97
C VAL A 44 4.09 -5.62 7.93
N ALA A 45 3.39 -6.65 8.40
CA ALA A 45 3.85 -8.04 8.34
C ALA A 45 3.58 -8.62 6.94
N PHE A 46 4.64 -8.96 6.21
CA PHE A 46 4.54 -9.73 4.97
C PHE A 46 4.60 -11.23 5.31
N PRO A 47 3.96 -12.15 4.56
CA PRO A 47 4.09 -13.59 4.81
C PRO A 47 5.57 -14.00 4.86
N GLY A 48 6.06 -14.27 6.07
CA GLY A 48 7.48 -14.51 6.37
C GLY A 48 7.91 -13.85 7.68
N PRO A 49 9.16 -14.05 8.14
CA PRO A 49 9.68 -13.43 9.36
C PRO A 49 10.05 -11.95 9.18
N ARG A 50 9.86 -11.38 7.98
CA ARG A 50 10.26 -10.02 7.67
C ARG A 50 9.08 -9.07 7.79
N ILE A 51 9.25 -8.08 8.67
CA ILE A 51 8.42 -6.90 8.75
C ILE A 51 8.92 -5.93 7.69
N ILE A 52 8.03 -5.41 6.84
CA ILE A 52 8.35 -4.42 5.81
C ILE A 52 7.82 -3.08 6.26
N SER A 53 8.69 -2.09 6.41
CA SER A 53 8.26 -0.71 6.66
C SER A 53 7.97 0.03 5.36
N PHE A 54 7.15 1.08 5.45
CA PHE A 54 6.92 1.96 4.32
C PHE A 54 8.24 2.55 3.79
N TYR A 55 9.20 2.85 4.67
CA TYR A 55 10.50 3.43 4.31
C TYR A 55 11.40 2.45 3.56
N ASP A 56 11.25 1.13 3.74
CA ASP A 56 12.09 0.12 3.09
C ASP A 56 11.61 -0.19 1.67
N ASP A 57 10.31 -0.46 1.52
CA ASP A 57 9.71 -0.76 0.22
C ASP A 57 8.24 -0.28 0.21
N PRO A 58 7.97 0.94 -0.27
CA PRO A 58 6.63 1.50 -0.36
C PRO A 58 5.66 0.63 -1.18
N TRP A 59 6.18 -0.08 -2.19
CA TRP A 59 5.37 -0.89 -3.09
C TRP A 59 4.92 -2.18 -2.41
N LEU A 60 5.84 -2.90 -1.77
CA LEU A 60 5.51 -4.08 -0.97
C LEU A 60 4.62 -3.73 0.22
N TRP A 61 4.89 -2.60 0.89
CA TRP A 61 4.06 -2.11 1.98
C TRP A 61 2.62 -1.86 1.52
N ALA A 62 2.43 -1.13 0.41
CA ALA A 62 1.10 -0.85 -0.13
C ALA A 62 0.34 -2.14 -0.52
N ARG A 63 1.04 -3.13 -1.08
CA ARG A 63 0.46 -4.43 -1.45
C ARG A 63 0.04 -5.26 -0.23
N ALA A 64 0.69 -5.07 0.91
CA ALA A 64 0.39 -5.78 2.14
C ALA A 64 -0.74 -5.14 2.97
N LEU A 65 -1.15 -3.89 2.66
CA LEU A 65 -2.18 -3.17 3.40
C LEU A 65 -3.53 -3.92 3.51
N PRO A 66 -4.12 -4.47 2.42
CA PRO A 66 -5.40 -5.20 2.51
C PRO A 66 -5.39 -6.38 3.47
N HIS A 67 -4.22 -6.98 3.69
CA HIS A 67 -4.06 -8.16 4.54
C HIS A 67 -3.79 -7.81 6.01
N ASN A 68 -3.21 -6.64 6.27
CA ASN A 68 -2.75 -6.25 7.60
C ASN A 68 -3.65 -5.22 8.29
N LEU A 69 -4.44 -4.48 7.51
CA LEU A 69 -5.42 -3.56 8.07
C LEU A 69 -6.58 -4.34 8.69
N THR A 70 -6.50 -4.53 10.01
CA THR A 70 -7.49 -5.26 10.81
C THR A 70 -8.43 -4.28 11.51
N SER A 71 -9.36 -3.69 10.76
CA SER A 71 -10.42 -2.83 11.33
C SER A 71 -11.79 -3.22 10.80
N PRO A 72 -12.83 -3.29 11.66
CA PRO A 72 -14.19 -3.54 11.21
C PRO A 72 -14.81 -2.35 10.46
N TYR A 73 -14.21 -1.17 10.54
CA TYR A 73 -14.73 0.07 9.96
C TYR A 73 -13.87 0.61 8.83
N LEU A 74 -12.67 0.08 8.62
CA LEU A 74 -11.72 0.57 7.63
C LEU A 74 -11.01 -0.62 6.97
N HIS A 75 -11.07 -0.69 5.64
CA HIS A 75 -10.41 -1.76 4.88
C HIS A 75 -9.67 -1.16 3.68
N ALA A 76 -8.56 -1.78 3.30
CA ALA A 76 -7.74 -1.36 2.18
C ALA A 76 -8.06 -2.24 0.96
N VAL A 77 -8.21 -1.61 -0.21
CA VAL A 77 -8.52 -2.28 -1.47
C VAL A 77 -7.52 -1.84 -2.52
N ILE A 78 -6.82 -2.79 -3.13
CA ILE A 78 -5.98 -2.50 -4.30
C ILE A 78 -6.91 -2.33 -5.49
N VAL A 79 -6.98 -1.11 -6.02
CA VAL A 79 -7.82 -0.78 -7.19
C VAL A 79 -7.04 -0.79 -8.49
N GLN A 80 -5.71 -0.65 -8.41
CA GLN A 80 -4.84 -0.76 -9.57
C GLN A 80 -3.49 -1.33 -9.15
N GLU A 81 -2.97 -2.28 -9.92
CA GLU A 81 -1.63 -2.81 -9.78
C GLU A 81 -1.05 -3.02 -11.18
N SER A 82 0.04 -2.33 -11.49
CA SER A 82 0.81 -2.52 -12.72
C SER A 82 2.12 -3.22 -12.38
N PRO A 83 2.57 -4.18 -13.23
CA PRO A 83 3.82 -4.88 -13.00
C PRO A 83 4.94 -3.87 -12.76
N ARG A 84 5.72 -4.07 -11.68
CA ARG A 84 6.95 -3.32 -11.52
C ARG A 84 7.90 -3.81 -12.60
N THR A 85 8.44 -2.89 -13.40
CA THR A 85 9.56 -3.22 -14.28
C THR A 85 10.72 -3.56 -13.36
N VAL A 86 10.91 -4.83 -13.07
CA VAL A 86 12.12 -5.30 -12.41
C VAL A 86 13.19 -5.10 -13.47
N GLN A 87 13.94 -4.01 -13.36
CA GLN A 87 15.14 -3.84 -14.15
C GLN A 87 16.09 -4.94 -13.66
N SER A 88 16.00 -6.11 -14.29
CA SER A 88 16.95 -7.20 -14.09
C SER A 88 18.31 -6.61 -14.44
N SER A 89 19.07 -6.24 -13.41
CA SER A 89 20.51 -6.12 -13.49
C SER A 89 21.06 -7.51 -13.72
N ALA A 90 20.83 -8.07 -14.92
CA ALA A 90 21.63 -9.15 -15.44
C ALA A 90 23.01 -8.54 -15.64
N SER A 91 23.80 -8.59 -14.58
CA SER A 91 25.21 -8.26 -14.60
C SER A 91 25.83 -9.17 -15.66
N ALA A 92 26.21 -8.56 -16.79
CA ALA A 92 27.08 -9.17 -17.76
C ALA A 92 28.42 -9.46 -17.07
N ALA A 93 28.58 -10.69 -16.61
CA ALA A 93 29.85 -11.32 -16.36
C ALA A 93 29.86 -12.53 -17.30
N GLY A 94 30.79 -12.71 -18.22
CA GLY A 94 32.11 -12.15 -18.43
C GLY A 94 32.84 -13.20 -19.27
#